data_AF-A0A956ZFE0-F1
#
_entry.id   AF-A0A956ZFE0-F1
#
_cell.length_a   1.000
_cell.length_b   1.000
_cell.length_c   1.000
_cell.angle_alpha   90.00
_cell.angle_beta   90.00
_cell.angle_gamma   90.00
#
_symmetry.space_group_name_H-M   'P 1'
#
loop_
_entity.id
_entity.type
_entity.pdbx_description
1 polymer ?
#
loop_
_entity_poly.entity_id
_entity_poly.type
_entity_poly.pdbx_seq_one_letter_code
_entity_poly.pdbx_strand_id
1 'polypeptide(L)' 'MSATETTKYYFQRASKELGIESQLEKVLITPRREVKVECIIELDSGEMATYTGFRVQHDSAR' A
#
# COMPACT_ATOMS: atom_id res chain seq x y z
N MET A 1 12.53 -11.38 0.50
CA MET A 1 12.03 -10.06 0.08
C MET A 1 10.53 -10.06 0.28
N SER A 2 10.00 -9.06 0.97
CA SER A 2 8.56 -8.83 1.06
C SER A 2 8.01 -8.41 -0.30
N ALA A 3 6.69 -8.56 -0.51
CA ALA A 3 6.07 -8.16 -1.77
C ALA A 3 6.33 -6.67 -2.08
N THR A 4 6.29 -5.81 -1.05
CA THR A 4 6.54 -4.36 -1.18
C THR A 4 8.00 -4.04 -1.53
N GLU A 5 8.96 -4.77 -0.96
CA GLU A 5 10.39 -4.63 -1.29
C GLU A 5 10.66 -4.97 -2.76
N THR A 6 10.08 -6.07 -3.25
CA THR A 6 10.22 -6.49 -4.64
C THR A 6 9.58 -5.48 -5.60
N THR A 7 8.37 -5.00 -5.31
CA THR A 7 7.70 -3.97 -6.11
C THR A 7 8.51 -2.68 -6.14
N LYS A 8 9.05 -2.24 -5.00
CA LYS A 8 9.94 -1.07 -4.90
C LYS A 8 11.17 -1.24 -5.78
N TYR A 9 11.85 -2.38 -5.71
CA TYR A 9 13.04 -2.64 -6.52
C TYR A 9 12.78 -2.45 -8.03
N TYR A 10 11.70 -3.04 -8.55
CA TYR A 10 11.37 -2.91 -9.97
C TYR A 10 10.94 -1.49 -10.36
N PHE A 11 10.18 -0.80 -9.51
CA PHE A 11 9.82 0.60 -9.72
C PHE A 11 11.07 1.49 -9.79
N GLN A 12 12.01 1.35 -8.86
CA GLN A 12 13.24 2.14 -8.85
C GLN A 12 14.11 1.85 -10.07
N ARG A 13 14.16 0.59 -10.52
CA ARG A 13 14.86 0.23 -11.74
C ARG A 13 14.25 0.94 -12.95
N ALA A 14 12.93 0.94 -13.10
CA ALA A 14 12.25 1.66 -14.17
C ALA A 14 12.43 3.18 -14.06
N SER A 15 12.33 3.74 -12.85
CA SER A 15 12.56 5.16 -12.55
C SER A 15 13.94 5.62 -13.06
N LYS A 16 14.97 4.80 -12.81
CA LYS A 16 16.34 5.05 -13.26
C LYS A 16 16.46 5.07 -14.79
N GLU A 17 15.88 4.09 -15.48
CA GLU A 17 15.92 4.02 -16.96
C GLU A 17 15.18 5.19 -17.61
N LEU A 18 14.13 5.69 -16.96
CA LEU A 18 13.33 6.83 -17.43
C LEU A 18 13.90 8.20 -17.03
N GLY A 19 14.97 8.24 -16.24
CA GLY A 19 15.58 9.48 -15.75
C GLY A 19 14.65 10.31 -14.86
N ILE A 20 13.76 9.66 -14.10
CA ILE A 20 12.86 10.35 -13.17
C ILE A 20 13.67 11.01 -12.06
N GLU A 21 13.36 12.27 -11.74
CA GLU A 21 14.01 12.99 -10.65
C GLU A 21 13.73 12.33 -9.29
N SER A 22 14.74 12.29 -8.42
CA SER A 22 14.66 11.61 -7.11
C SER A 22 13.53 12.13 -6.21
N GLN A 23 13.19 13.41 -6.32
CA GLN A 23 12.09 14.00 -5.57
C GLN A 23 10.73 13.48 -6.06
N LEU A 24 10.56 13.33 -7.37
CA LEU A 24 9.35 12.77 -7.97
C LEU A 24 9.25 11.26 -7.69
N GLU A 25 10.35 10.52 -7.80
CA GLU A 25 10.41 9.09 -7.44
C GLU A 25 9.92 8.85 -6.01
N LYS A 26 10.37 9.67 -5.06
CA LYS A 26 9.96 9.58 -3.65
C LYS A 26 8.46 9.81 -3.45
N VAL A 27 7.87 10.72 -4.22
CA VAL A 27 6.42 10.97 -4.16
C VAL A 27 5.66 9.79 -4.75
N LEU A 28 6.07 9.31 -5.93
CA LEU A 28 5.41 8.21 -6.63
C LEU A 28 5.48 6.87 -5.90
N ILE A 29 6.55 6.61 -5.13
CA ILE A 29 6.67 5.37 -4.37
C ILE A 29 5.89 5.39 -3.05
N THR A 30 5.52 6.58 -2.56
CA THR A 30 4.83 6.73 -1.28
C THR A 30 3.32 6.71 -1.54
N PRO A 31 2.56 5.78 -0.95
CA PRO A 31 1.11 5.76 -1.12
C PRO A 31 0.48 7.03 -0.56
N ARG A 32 -0.47 7.59 -1.29
CA ARG A 32 -1.22 8.79 -0.92
C ARG A 32 -1.99 8.63 0.38
N ARG A 33 -2.63 7.47 0.59
CA ARG A 33 -3.42 7.19 1.79
C ARG A 33 -3.41 5.71 2.13
N GLU A 34 -3.21 5.42 3.41
CA GLU A 34 -3.39 4.10 4.00
C GLU A 34 -4.42 4.21 5.12
N VAL A 35 -5.38 3.28 5.14
CA VAL A 35 -6.42 3.20 6.17
C VAL A 35 -6.34 1.82 6.81
N LYS A 36 -6.20 1.81 8.14
CA LYS A 36 -6.32 0.62 8.97
C LYS A 36 -7.58 0.75 9.82
N VAL A 37 -8.38 -0.30 9.88
CA VAL A 37 -9.59 -0.37 10.70
C VAL A 37 -9.63 -1.69 11.47
N GLU A 38 -10.30 -1.70 12.61
CA GLU A 38 -10.71 -2.93 13.28
C GLU A 38 -12.19 -3.18 12.95
N CYS A 39 -12.46 -4.35 12.37
CA CYS A 39 -13.77 -4.84 11.99
C CYS A 39 -14.23 -5.86 13.04
N ILE A 40 -15.11 -5.43 13.92
CA ILE A 40 -15.72 -6.30 14.93
C ILE A 40 -16.98 -6.91 14.31
N ILE A 41 -17.07 -8.23 14.28
CA ILE A 41 -18.21 -8.97 13.72
C ILE A 41 -18.70 -10.04 14.71
N GLU A 42 -20.00 -10.27 14.71
CA GLU A 42 -20.62 -11.41 15.37
C GLU A 42 -20.59 -12.61 14.42
N LEU A 43 -20.04 -13.73 14.88
CA LEU A 43 -19.99 -14.97 14.12
C LEU A 43 -21.33 -15.71 14.19
N ASP A 44 -21.54 -16.67 13.30
CA ASP A 44 -22.72 -17.53 13.32
C ASP A 44 -22.87 -18.32 14.64
N SER A 45 -21.77 -18.50 15.39
CA SER A 45 -21.75 -19.10 16.72
C SER A 45 -22.26 -18.18 17.84
N GLY A 46 -22.48 -16.89 17.56
CA GLY A 46 -22.77 -15.84 18.54
C GLY A 46 -21.54 -15.27 19.25
N GLU A 47 -20.32 -15.70 18.89
CA GLU A 47 -19.08 -15.14 19.43
C GLU A 47 -18.68 -13.85 18.70
N MET A 48 -18.10 -12.90 19.44
CA MET A 48 -17.55 -11.66 18.87
C MET A 48 -16.12 -11.89 18.40
N ALA A 49 -15.85 -11.63 17.12
CA ALA A 49 -14.52 -11.69 16.53
C ALA A 49 -14.07 -10.31 16.06
N THR A 50 -12.77 -10.02 16.20
CA THR A 50 -12.16 -8.77 15.72
C THR A 50 -11.16 -9.07 14.61
N TYR A 51 -11.30 -8.39 13.48
CA TYR A 51 -10.42 -8.52 12.32
C TYR A 51 -9.81 -7.18 11.96
N THR A 52 -8.55 -7.18 11.55
CA THR A 52 -7.91 -5.96 11.06
C THR A 52 -8.10 -5.82 9.55
N GLY A 53 -8.75 -4.74 9.13
CA GLY A 53 -8.93 -4.37 7.73
C GLY A 53 -7.92 -3.32 7.26
N PHE A 54 -7.52 -3.41 5.98
CA PHE A 54 -6.60 -2.48 5.35
C PHE A 54 -7.15 -1.98 4.01
N ARG A 55 -6.97 -0.69 3.73
CA ARG A 55 -7.19 -0.09 2.40
C ARG A 55 -6.06 0.87 2.06
N VAL A 56 -5.36 0.58 0.97
CA VAL A 56 -4.30 1.45 0.43
C VAL A 56 -4.80 2.12 -0.84
N GLN A 57 -4.72 3.44 -0.88
CA GLN A 57 -4.92 4.26 -2.08
C GLN A 57 -3.55 4.82 -2.45
N HIS A 58 -2.89 4.17 -3.41
CA HIS A 58 -1.50 4.48 -3.73
C HIS A 58 -1.35 5.79 -4.49
N ASP A 59 -2.10 5.96 -5.58
CA ASP A 59 -2.11 7.18 -6.39
C ASP A 59 -3.54 7.49 -6.90
N SER A 60 -3.80 8.75 -7.22
CA SER A 60 -5.06 9.22 -7.82
C SER A 60 -4.82 10.31 -8.87
N ALA A 61 -3.64 10.34 -9.49
CA ALA A 61 -3.30 11.36 -10.49
C ALA A 61 -4.01 11.14 -11.83
N ARG A 62 -4.64 9.97 -12.03
CA ARG A 62 -5.37 9.59 -13.23
C ARG A 62 -6.63 8.81 -12.88
#